data_AF-A0A699UX60-F1
#
_entry.id   AF-A0A699UX60-F1
#
_cell.length_a   1.000
_cell.length_b   1.000
_cell.length_c   1.000
_cell.angle_alpha   90.00
_cell.angle_beta   90.00
_cell.angle_gamma   90.00
#
_symmetry.space_group_name_H-M   'P 1'
#
loop_
_entity.id
_entity.type
_entity.pdbx_description
1 polymer ?
#
loop_
_entity_poly.entity_id
_entity_poly.type
_entity_poly.pdbx_seq_one_letter_code
_entity_poly.pdbx_strand_id
1 'polypeptide(L)'
;QTVGHEAAYGMSWKTLMKMMTDKYCPRNEIMKLEMELWELKVKGTDLASYTQRFQELALLCGRMFSEEADKIEKYVGGLPDMIHGNVVASKPKTMQEAIEISTELMDKKIRTFTERKTASKREFENTSRNTQNQ
;
A
#
# COMPACT_ATOMS: atom_id res chain seq x y z
N GLN A 1 -23.04 -18.61 25.13
CA GLN A 1 -23.80 -19.87 25.05
C GLN A 1 -22.95 -20.89 24.28
N THR A 2 -22.65 -22.04 24.89
CA THR A 2 -21.86 -23.12 24.27
C THR A 2 -22.81 -24.05 23.51
N VAL A 3 -22.49 -24.34 22.25
CA VAL A 3 -23.20 -25.36 21.47
C VAL A 3 -22.69 -26.73 21.91
N GLY A 4 -23.59 -27.63 22.28
CA GLY A 4 -23.24 -29.00 22.68
C GLY A 4 -22.73 -29.84 21.50
N HIS A 5 -21.93 -30.87 21.80
CA HIS A 5 -21.22 -31.68 20.81
C HIS A 5 -22.16 -32.34 19.76
N GLU A 6 -23.32 -32.84 20.20
CA GLU A 6 -24.39 -33.41 19.36
C GLU A 6 -24.97 -32.39 18.37
N ALA A 7 -25.24 -31.18 18.85
CA ALA A 7 -25.81 -30.12 18.02
C ALA A 7 -24.82 -29.63 16.96
N ALA A 8 -23.52 -29.64 17.26
CA ALA A 8 -22.45 -29.26 16.33
C ALA A 8 -22.28 -30.26 15.17
N TYR A 9 -22.42 -31.57 15.43
CA TYR A 9 -22.33 -32.62 14.41
C TYR A 9 -23.49 -32.57 13.39
N GLY A 10 -24.65 -32.04 13.77
CA GLY A 10 -25.78 -31.81 12.87
C GLY A 10 -25.69 -30.52 12.04
N MET A 11 -24.68 -29.67 12.25
CA MET A 11 -24.57 -28.37 11.56
C MET A 11 -23.89 -28.51 10.20
N SER A 12 -24.30 -27.68 9.24
CA SER A 12 -23.53 -27.50 8.02
C SER A 12 -22.21 -26.78 8.30
N TRP A 13 -21.16 -27.14 7.57
CA TRP A 13 -19.85 -26.48 7.63
C TRP A 13 -19.94 -24.95 7.49
N LYS A 14 -20.83 -24.45 6.63
CA LYS A 14 -21.12 -23.01 6.46
C LYS A 14 -21.61 -22.35 7.75
N THR A 15 -22.48 -23.03 8.50
CA THR A 15 -23.03 -22.52 9.76
C THR A 15 -21.96 -22.51 10.84
N LEU A 16 -21.20 -23.60 10.95
CA LEU A 16 -20.08 -23.70 11.89
C LEU A 16 -19.03 -22.60 11.62
N MET A 17 -18.64 -22.43 10.36
CA MET A 17 -17.68 -21.41 9.95
C MET A 17 -18.19 -20.00 10.26
N LYS A 18 -19.48 -19.72 10.00
CA LYS A 18 -20.10 -18.45 10.39
C LYS A 18 -20.01 -18.20 11.91
N MET A 19 -20.35 -19.19 12.74
CA MET A 19 -20.27 -19.05 14.20
C MET A 19 -18.84 -18.82 14.69
N MET A 20 -17.86 -19.51 14.09
CA MET A 20 -16.44 -19.29 14.39
C MET A 20 -16.01 -17.88 13.98
N THR A 21 -16.39 -17.40 12.80
CA THR A 21 -16.10 -16.04 12.35
C THR A 21 -16.77 -14.99 13.24
N ASP A 22 -18.05 -15.15 13.58
CA ASP A 22 -18.79 -14.20 14.42
C ASP A 22 -18.17 -14.07 15.83
N LYS A 23 -17.62 -15.17 16.37
CA LYS A 23 -17.01 -15.20 17.70
C LYS A 23 -15.57 -14.67 17.72
N TYR A 24 -14.77 -14.97 16.69
CA TYR A 24 -13.32 -14.72 16.69
C TYR A 24 -12.86 -13.64 15.72
N CYS A 25 -13.68 -13.23 14.75
CA CYS A 25 -13.43 -12.15 13.82
C CYS A 25 -14.52 -11.08 13.99
N PRO A 26 -14.56 -10.41 15.15
CA PRO A 26 -15.65 -9.51 15.49
C PRO A 26 -15.66 -8.31 14.54
N ARG A 27 -16.87 -7.89 14.16
CA ARG A 27 -17.08 -6.90 13.10
C ARG A 27 -16.36 -5.56 13.36
N ASN A 28 -16.24 -5.16 14.61
CA ASN A 28 -15.57 -3.92 15.00
C ASN A 28 -14.06 -3.95 14.69
N GLU A 29 -13.39 -5.10 14.81
CA GLU A 29 -11.97 -5.23 14.48
C GLU A 29 -11.78 -5.22 12.96
N ILE A 30 -12.68 -5.87 12.21
CA ILE A 30 -12.70 -5.77 10.74
C ILE A 30 -12.87 -4.31 10.32
N MET A 31 -13.83 -3.57 10.89
CA MET A 31 -14.04 -2.16 10.56
C MET A 31 -12.81 -1.28 10.83
N LYS A 32 -12.03 -1.56 11.89
CA LYS A 32 -10.77 -0.84 12.12
C LYS A 32 -9.76 -1.08 11.01
N LEU A 33 -9.63 -2.33 10.55
CA LEU A 33 -8.75 -2.68 9.44
C LEU A 33 -9.24 -2.06 8.12
N GLU A 34 -10.55 -2.05 7.88
CA GLU A 34 -11.17 -1.40 6.71
C GLU A 34 -10.88 0.11 6.72
N MET A 35 -11.00 0.77 7.88
CA MET A 35 -10.65 2.18 8.05
C MET A 35 -9.15 2.44 7.86
N GLU A 36 -8.29 1.58 8.40
CA GLU A 36 -6.85 1.71 8.21
C GLU A 36 -6.48 1.61 6.73
N LEU A 37 -7.04 0.63 6.02
CA LEU A 37 -6.84 0.48 4.58
C LEU A 37 -7.33 1.71 3.83
N TRP A 38 -8.49 2.25 4.21
CA TRP A 38 -9.05 3.47 3.62
C TRP A 38 -8.10 4.68 3.72
N GLU A 39 -7.51 4.90 4.90
CA GLU A 39 -6.59 6.01 5.17
C GLU A 39 -5.13 5.73 4.79
N LEU A 40 -4.82 4.51 4.35
CA LEU A 40 -3.44 4.09 4.04
C LEU A 40 -2.86 4.92 2.88
N LYS A 41 -1.70 5.53 3.14
CA LYS A 41 -0.90 6.32 2.18
C LYS A 41 0.59 6.08 2.40
N VAL A 42 1.38 6.26 1.34
CA VAL A 42 2.85 6.21 1.43
C VAL A 42 3.35 7.32 2.37
N LYS A 43 4.23 6.96 3.30
CA LYS A 43 4.89 7.93 4.19
C LYS A 43 6.28 8.25 3.65
N GLY A 44 6.49 9.50 3.24
CA GLY A 44 7.75 9.93 2.65
C GLY A 44 8.04 9.18 1.34
N THR A 45 9.13 8.41 1.31
CA THR A 45 9.52 7.57 0.17
C THR A 45 9.42 6.07 0.47
N ASP A 46 8.83 5.69 1.60
CA ASP A 46 8.76 4.29 2.02
C ASP A 46 7.60 3.54 1.35
N LEU A 47 7.83 3.21 0.08
CA LEU A 47 6.88 2.45 -0.74
C LEU A 47 6.82 0.97 -0.34
N ALA A 48 7.92 0.41 0.16
CA ALA A 48 8.00 -1.00 0.54
C ALA A 48 7.07 -1.30 1.72
N SER A 49 7.17 -0.53 2.81
CA SER A 49 6.28 -0.71 3.96
C SER A 49 4.82 -0.45 3.59
N TYR A 50 4.55 0.54 2.73
CA TYR A 50 3.20 0.79 2.22
C TYR A 50 2.65 -0.43 1.47
N THR A 51 3.43 -0.99 0.55
CA THR A 51 3.01 -2.12 -0.29
C THR A 51 2.77 -3.38 0.54
N GLN A 52 3.68 -3.68 1.46
CA GLN A 52 3.50 -4.80 2.39
C GLN A 52 2.21 -4.62 3.21
N ARG A 53 2.03 -3.44 3.82
CA ARG A 53 0.86 -3.18 4.66
C ARG A 53 -0.44 -3.23 3.87
N PHE A 54 -0.43 -2.72 2.63
CA PHE A 54 -1.57 -2.79 1.74
C PHE A 54 -1.97 -4.24 1.45
N GLN A 55 -1.02 -5.11 1.10
CA GLN A 55 -1.29 -6.51 0.80
C GLN A 55 -1.83 -7.27 2.01
N GLU A 56 -1.27 -7.03 3.21
CA GLU A 56 -1.78 -7.59 4.47
C GLU A 56 -3.24 -7.17 4.72
N LEU A 57 -3.53 -5.86 4.62
CA LEU A 57 -4.87 -5.32 4.84
C LEU A 57 -5.87 -5.77 3.77
N ALA A 58 -5.46 -5.85 2.50
CA ALA A 58 -6.31 -6.31 1.41
C ALA A 58 -6.67 -7.80 1.52
N LEU A 59 -5.77 -8.60 2.11
CA LEU A 59 -6.04 -10.01 2.43
C LEU A 59 -7.07 -10.13 3.57
N LEU A 60 -6.90 -9.34 4.64
CA LEU A 60 -7.79 -9.36 5.80
C LEU A 60 -9.16 -8.75 5.49
N CYS A 61 -9.20 -7.71 4.67
CA CYS A 61 -10.41 -6.99 4.25
C CYS A 61 -10.92 -7.48 2.90
N GLY A 62 -10.85 -8.80 2.64
CA GLY A 62 -11.16 -9.36 1.32
C GLY A 62 -12.57 -9.04 0.77
N ARG A 63 -13.51 -8.60 1.62
CA ARG A 63 -14.86 -8.16 1.21
C ARG A 63 -14.94 -6.70 0.73
N MET A 64 -13.90 -5.89 0.92
CA MET A 64 -13.88 -4.49 0.47
C MET A 64 -13.70 -4.34 -1.04
N PHE A 65 -13.18 -5.37 -1.71
CA PHE A 65 -12.86 -5.34 -3.13
C PHE A 65 -13.72 -6.34 -3.88
N SER A 66 -14.48 -5.85 -4.87
CA SER A 66 -15.30 -6.72 -5.70
C SER A 66 -14.46 -7.31 -6.83
N GLU A 67 -13.55 -6.50 -7.38
CA GLU A 67 -12.68 -6.86 -8.50
C GLU A 67 -11.20 -6.55 -8.21
N GLU A 68 -10.29 -7.08 -9.05
CA GLU A 68 -8.87 -6.72 -8.96
C GLU A 68 -8.63 -5.25 -9.28
N ALA A 69 -9.42 -4.66 -10.19
CA ALA A 69 -9.37 -3.25 -10.53
C ALA A 69 -9.59 -2.35 -9.30
N ASP A 70 -10.55 -2.68 -8.43
CA ASP A 70 -10.81 -1.93 -7.19
C ASP A 70 -9.58 -1.92 -6.26
N LYS A 71 -8.85 -3.05 -6.20
CA LYS A 71 -7.62 -3.17 -5.40
C LYS A 71 -6.53 -2.28 -5.97
N ILE A 72 -6.36 -2.31 -7.29
CA ILE A 72 -5.38 -1.51 -8.00
C ILE A 72 -5.68 -0.02 -7.80
N GLU A 73 -6.92 0.40 -8.00
CA GLU A 73 -7.34 1.79 -7.79
C GLU A 73 -7.05 2.25 -6.36
N LYS A 74 -7.39 1.43 -5.37
CA LYS A 74 -7.15 1.74 -3.97
C LYS A 74 -5.65 1.81 -3.63
N TYR A 75 -4.83 0.94 -4.23
CA TYR A 75 -3.38 0.98 -4.09
C TYR A 75 -2.79 2.25 -4.72
N VAL A 76 -3.23 2.61 -5.92
CA VAL A 76 -2.76 3.80 -6.63
C VAL A 76 -3.17 5.07 -5.89
N GLY A 77 -4.37 5.12 -5.31
CA GLY A 77 -4.85 6.28 -4.54
C GLY A 77 -4.06 6.59 -3.26
N GLY A 78 -3.25 5.66 -2.76
CA GLY A 78 -2.35 5.89 -1.63
C GLY A 78 -0.93 6.35 -2.02
N LEU A 79 -0.63 6.42 -3.33
CA LEU A 79 0.68 6.83 -3.84
C LEU A 79 0.90 8.35 -3.76
N PRO A 80 2.15 8.81 -3.62
CA PRO A 80 2.43 10.24 -3.63
C PRO A 80 2.28 10.84 -5.03
N ASP A 81 1.88 12.11 -5.08
CA ASP A 81 1.61 12.87 -6.32
C ASP A 81 2.74 12.79 -7.35
N MET A 82 3.99 12.69 -6.88
CA MET A 82 5.17 12.66 -7.74
C MET A 82 5.22 11.45 -8.70
N ILE A 83 4.53 10.35 -8.36
CA ILE A 83 4.41 9.14 -9.21
C ILE A 83 2.96 8.81 -9.59
N HIS A 84 1.97 9.26 -8.81
CA HIS A 84 0.55 8.91 -8.99
C HIS A 84 0.09 9.04 -10.45
N GLY A 85 0.27 10.21 -11.06
CA GLY A 85 -0.19 10.45 -12.44
C GLY A 85 0.45 9.53 -13.48
N ASN A 86 1.71 9.15 -13.28
CA ASN A 86 2.42 8.25 -14.19
C ASN A 86 1.91 6.82 -14.04
N VAL A 87 1.64 6.35 -12.82
CA VAL A 87 1.09 5.01 -12.58
C VAL A 87 -0.31 4.89 -13.18
N VAL A 88 -1.17 5.90 -12.99
CA VAL A 88 -2.50 5.96 -13.61
C VAL A 88 -2.40 5.89 -15.14
N ALA A 89 -1.47 6.63 -15.73
CA ALA A 89 -1.27 6.64 -17.19
C ALA A 89 -0.82 5.27 -17.74
N SER A 90 -0.06 4.50 -16.97
CA SER A 90 0.40 3.16 -17.36
C SER A 90 -0.70 2.10 -17.35
N LYS A 91 -1.86 2.36 -16.71
CA LYS A 91 -3.03 1.45 -16.68
C LYS A 91 -2.66 0.00 -16.31
N PRO A 92 -2.09 -0.24 -15.11
CA PRO A 92 -1.78 -1.59 -14.66
C PRO A 92 -3.04 -2.45 -14.63
N LYS A 93 -2.92 -3.69 -15.09
CA LYS A 93 -3.99 -4.69 -15.13
C LYS A 93 -3.94 -5.63 -13.94
N THR A 94 -2.77 -5.77 -13.32
CA THR A 94 -2.57 -6.60 -12.15
C THR A 94 -1.99 -5.80 -10.99
N MET A 95 -2.21 -6.29 -9.77
CA MET A 95 -1.58 -5.70 -8.58
C MET A 95 -0.04 -5.70 -8.67
N GLN A 96 0.54 -6.76 -9.26
CA GLN A 96 1.99 -6.87 -9.41
C GLN A 96 2.54 -5.80 -10.34
N GLU A 97 1.89 -5.57 -11.50
CA GLU A 97 2.27 -4.49 -12.42
C GLU A 97 2.19 -3.11 -11.73
N ALA A 98 1.14 -2.85 -10.95
CA ALA A 98 1.01 -1.59 -10.22
C ALA A 98 2.18 -1.36 -9.24
N ILE A 99 2.61 -2.41 -8.54
CA ILE A 99 3.73 -2.37 -7.58
C ILE A 99 5.06 -2.14 -8.31
N GLU A 100 5.31 -2.88 -9.39
CA GLU A 100 6.54 -2.78 -10.18
C GLU A 100 6.71 -1.38 -10.77
N ILE A 101 5.67 -0.86 -11.43
CA ILE A 101 5.67 0.49 -12.01
C ILE A 101 5.90 1.54 -10.92
N SER A 102 5.23 1.41 -9.78
CA SER A 102 5.38 2.36 -8.67
C SER A 102 6.81 2.36 -8.11
N THR A 103 7.42 1.18 -7.98
CA THR A 103 8.78 1.01 -7.48
C THR A 103 9.80 1.61 -8.45
N GLU A 104 9.70 1.29 -9.74
CA GLU A 104 10.58 1.84 -10.77
C GLU A 104 10.51 3.38 -10.80
N LEU A 105 9.31 3.94 -10.75
CA LEU A 105 9.10 5.39 -10.76
C LEU A 105 9.65 6.05 -9.50
N MET A 106 9.49 5.43 -8.33
CA MET A 106 10.03 5.94 -7.07
C MET A 106 11.56 5.98 -7.11
N ASP A 107 12.20 4.88 -7.50
CA ASP A 107 13.66 4.77 -7.62
C ASP A 107 14.23 5.78 -8.60
N LYS A 108 13.56 5.95 -9.74
CA LYS A 108 13.93 6.97 -10.74
C LYS A 108 13.89 8.38 -10.15
N LYS A 109 12.83 8.73 -9.40
CA LYS A 109 12.71 10.06 -8.76
C LYS A 109 13.77 10.29 -7.69
N ILE A 110 14.05 9.30 -6.85
CA ILE A 110 15.08 9.35 -5.80
C ILE A 110 16.46 9.57 -6.43
N ARG A 111 16.78 8.81 -7.49
CA ARG A 111 18.03 8.98 -8.24
C ARG A 111 18.16 10.36 -8.84
N THR A 112 17.14 10.85 -9.54
CA THR A 112 17.18 12.20 -10.13
C THR A 112 17.35 13.29 -9.06
N PHE A 113 16.71 13.14 -7.89
CA PHE A 113 16.89 14.10 -6.80
C PHE A 113 18.32 14.09 -6.25
N THR A 114 18.90 12.90 -6.10
CA THR A 114 20.29 12.71 -5.65
C THR A 114 21.28 13.31 -6.64
N GLU A 115 21.08 13.07 -7.95
CA GLU A 115 21.90 13.64 -9.02
C GLU A 115 21.87 15.17 -8.99
N ARG A 116 20.67 15.79 -8.92
CA ARG A 116 20.56 17.26 -8.80
C ARG A 116 21.25 17.82 -7.56
N LYS A 117 21.08 17.17 -6.41
CA LYS A 117 21.71 17.59 -5.15
C LYS A 117 23.24 17.56 -5.25
N THR A 118 23.81 16.55 -5.90
CA THR A 118 25.26 16.46 -6.11
C THR A 118 25.78 17.49 -7.10
N ALA A 119 25.03 17.79 -8.17
CA ALA A 119 25.38 18.83 -9.13
C ALA A 119 25.43 20.22 -8.47
N SER A 120 24.37 20.61 -7.76
CA SER A 120 24.32 21.91 -7.07
C SER A 120 25.40 22.07 -5.99
N LYS A 121 25.77 20.98 -5.30
CA LYS A 121 26.89 21.00 -4.33
C LYS A 121 28.22 21.32 -5.02
N ARG A 122 28.50 20.69 -6.17
CA ARG A 122 29.75 20.94 -6.92
C ARG A 122 29.81 22.38 -7.44
N GLU A 123 28.68 22.92 -7.90
CA GLU A 123 28.61 24.32 -8.32
C GLU A 123 28.89 25.29 -7.16
N PHE A 124 28.26 25.08 -6.00
CA PHE A 124 28.48 25.91 -4.82
C PHE A 124 29.96 25.90 -4.37
N GLU A 125 30.59 24.72 -4.32
CA GLU A 125 32.02 24.61 -3.97
C GLU A 125 32.92 25.30 -5.00
N ASN A 126 32.59 25.24 -6.29
CA ASN A 126 33.35 25.90 -7.34
C ASN A 126 33.22 27.43 -7.26
N THR A 127 32.03 27.96 -7.00
CA THR A 127 31.81 29.40 -6.81
C THR A 127 32.57 29.91 -5.57
N SER A 128 32.49 29.19 -4.44
CA SER A 128 33.16 29.58 -3.19
C SER A 128 34.68 29.66 -3.34
N ARG A 129 35.32 28.69 -4.03
CA ARG A 129 36.77 28.71 -4.27
C ARG A 129 37.20 29.87 -5.17
N ASN A 130 36.36 30.31 -6.10
CA ASN A 130 36.71 31.39 -7.02
C ASN A 130 36.66 32.76 -6.33
N THR A 131 35.68 33.00 -5.45
CA THR A 131 35.58 34.24 -4.64
C THR A 131 36.65 34.40 -3.57
N GLN A 132 37.28 33.31 -3.11
CA GLN A 132 38.30 33.36 -2.06
C GLN A 132 39.72 33.59 -2.62
N ASN A 133 39.89 33.42 -3.93
CA ASN A 133 41.15 33.63 -4.65
C ASN A 133 41.21 35.00 -5.38
N GLN A 134 40.27 35.90 -5.07
CA GLN A 134 40.16 37.26 -5.61
C GLN A 134 40.28 38.27 -4.48
#